data_AF-A4S936-F1
#
_entry.id   AF-A4S936-F1
#
_cell.length_a   1.000
_cell.length_b   1.000
_cell.length_c   1.000
_cell.angle_alpha   90.00
_cell.angle_beta   90.00
_cell.angle_gamma   90.00
#
_symmetry.space_group_name_H-M   'P 1'
#
loop_
_entity.id
_entity.type
_entity.pdbx_description
1 polymer ?
#
loop_
_entity_poly.entity_id
_entity_poly.type
_entity_poly.pdbx_seq_one_letter_code
_entity_poly.pdbx_strand_id
1 'polypeptide(L)'
;MAGARRAPSKRSSSKKSARSTRSSPKSKLPSLPKIGNPLTTLVNLNVLGNAKATATMLTSVSGLKTFLERLGAYGAATSIAYAGVPELGGRGTAAMFKSLGLKGASGPLAPVGAAWFGAHWSFVQFLIGFGAILGIGSNSDIPALFTAMSLFLCGNTMIAGSSHGVRDVFIRNAMAFKYSNAILLLLTTRKARGYFSSKQAAALRKLAIAVPGLMMSFLMMQGSSMAKFTAAGMTGPGVLGPVAGLIFHPLHHVVSTCVALGYISGYSTRRAALFLCLELLIVATSLAPQMVQPWGRALSAMHLGAAMVFMRECTPTNSFIPKL
;
A
#
# COMPACT_ATOMS: atom_id res chain seq x y z
N MET A 1 -72.73 -36.54 -21.65
CA MET A 1 -72.48 -37.98 -21.90
C MET A 1 -71.80 -38.13 -23.25
N ALA A 2 -70.73 -38.94 -23.29
CA ALA A 2 -69.99 -39.43 -24.48
C ALA A 2 -69.31 -38.37 -25.37
N GLY A 3 -68.08 -38.54 -25.85
CA GLY A 3 -67.13 -39.65 -25.79
C GLY A 3 -65.92 -39.28 -26.66
N ALA A 4 -64.73 -39.64 -26.21
CA ALA A 4 -63.47 -39.41 -26.89
C ALA A 4 -63.37 -40.19 -28.22
N ARG A 5 -62.66 -39.63 -29.21
CA ARG A 5 -62.04 -40.41 -30.30
C ARG A 5 -60.60 -39.95 -30.54
N ARG A 6 -59.71 -40.96 -30.60
CA ARG A 6 -58.25 -40.89 -30.73
C ARG A 6 -57.80 -40.51 -32.15
N ALA A 7 -56.57 -39.98 -32.19
CA ALA A 7 -55.77 -39.52 -33.33
C ALA A 7 -55.42 -40.60 -34.39
N PRO A 8 -54.80 -40.17 -35.50
CA PRO A 8 -53.56 -40.81 -35.90
C PRO A 8 -52.41 -39.84 -36.21
N SER A 9 -51.20 -40.34 -35.94
CA SER A 9 -49.88 -39.74 -36.12
C SER A 9 -49.52 -39.43 -37.57
N LYS A 10 -48.71 -38.38 -37.80
CA LYS A 10 -47.67 -38.36 -38.85
C LYS A 10 -46.46 -37.52 -38.45
N ARG A 11 -45.31 -38.06 -38.83
CA ARG A 11 -43.91 -37.77 -38.49
C ARG A 11 -43.40 -36.37 -38.91
N SER A 12 -42.52 -35.85 -38.05
CA SER A 12 -41.27 -35.11 -38.28
C SER A 12 -41.15 -34.11 -39.44
N SER A 13 -40.92 -32.84 -39.10
CA SER A 13 -39.86 -32.05 -39.73
C SER A 13 -39.17 -31.15 -38.70
N SER A 14 -37.85 -31.25 -38.67
CA SER A 14 -36.95 -30.54 -37.76
C SER A 14 -37.02 -29.02 -37.96
N LYS A 15 -37.51 -28.28 -36.96
CA LYS A 15 -37.28 -26.82 -36.91
C LYS A 15 -35.91 -26.56 -36.27
N LYS A 16 -35.01 -26.03 -37.11
CA LYS A 16 -33.70 -25.50 -36.76
C LYS A 16 -33.78 -24.64 -35.49
N SER A 17 -32.99 -25.02 -34.50
CA SER A 17 -32.60 -24.20 -33.36
C SER A 17 -32.06 -22.85 -33.86
N ALA A 18 -32.81 -21.78 -33.62
CA ALA A 18 -32.33 -20.42 -33.81
C ALA A 18 -31.32 -20.12 -32.70
N ARG A 19 -30.05 -20.18 -33.07
CA ARG A 19 -28.89 -19.80 -32.26
C ARG A 19 -29.08 -18.36 -31.77
N SER A 20 -29.35 -18.21 -30.48
CA SER A 20 -29.34 -16.92 -29.77
C SER A 20 -27.95 -16.29 -29.93
N THR A 21 -27.85 -15.27 -30.77
CA THR A 21 -26.69 -14.39 -30.84
C THR A 21 -26.74 -13.49 -29.61
N ARG A 22 -26.03 -13.92 -28.58
CA ARG A 22 -25.71 -13.15 -27.38
C ARG A 22 -25.10 -11.81 -27.81
N SER A 23 -25.90 -10.74 -27.76
CA SER A 23 -25.41 -9.38 -27.96
C SER A 23 -24.35 -9.10 -26.89
N SER A 24 -23.13 -8.82 -27.34
CA SER A 24 -22.06 -8.35 -26.47
C SER A 24 -22.54 -7.04 -25.82
N PRO A 25 -22.45 -6.87 -24.50
CA PRO A 25 -22.70 -5.58 -23.90
C PRO A 25 -21.67 -4.62 -24.51
N LYS A 26 -22.13 -3.58 -25.22
CA LYS A 26 -21.27 -2.44 -25.57
C LYS A 26 -20.77 -1.88 -24.25
N SER A 27 -19.54 -2.23 -23.86
CA SER A 27 -18.85 -1.61 -22.75
C SER A 27 -18.59 -0.16 -23.14
N LYS A 28 -19.54 0.73 -22.84
CA LYS A 28 -19.23 2.14 -22.73
C LYS A 28 -18.24 2.24 -21.58
N LEU A 29 -16.95 2.33 -21.92
CA LEU A 29 -15.93 2.81 -20.99
C LEU A 29 -16.54 4.05 -20.30
N PRO A 30 -16.65 4.06 -18.97
CA PRO A 30 -17.18 5.23 -18.27
C PRO A 30 -16.33 6.43 -18.70
N SER A 31 -17.00 7.48 -19.17
CA SER A 31 -16.35 8.74 -19.56
C SER A 31 -15.40 9.14 -18.44
N LEU A 32 -14.14 9.41 -18.79
CA LEU A 32 -13.15 9.90 -17.82
C LEU A 32 -13.78 11.09 -17.10
N PRO A 33 -13.94 11.06 -15.76
CA PRO A 33 -14.38 12.24 -15.03
C PRO A 33 -13.40 13.37 -15.34
N LYS A 34 -13.91 14.58 -15.55
CA LYS A 34 -13.08 15.78 -15.75
C LYS A 34 -12.05 15.85 -14.61
N ILE A 35 -10.82 15.45 -14.89
CA ILE A 35 -9.68 15.73 -14.04
C ILE A 35 -9.63 17.26 -14.02
N GLY A 36 -9.79 17.87 -12.84
CA GLY A 36 -9.69 19.33 -12.72
C GLY A 36 -8.42 19.81 -13.43
N ASN A 37 -8.53 20.89 -14.20
CA ASN A 37 -7.45 21.32 -15.09
C ASN A 37 -6.14 21.39 -14.27
N PRO A 38 -5.11 20.59 -14.61
CA PRO A 38 -3.88 20.52 -13.82
C PRO A 38 -3.19 21.89 -13.74
N LEU A 39 -3.33 22.75 -14.76
CA LEU A 39 -2.84 24.14 -14.74
C LEU A 39 -3.54 24.97 -13.67
N THR A 40 -4.87 24.87 -13.54
CA THR A 40 -5.60 25.59 -12.47
C THR A 40 -5.24 25.07 -11.07
N THR A 41 -4.85 23.81 -10.94
CA THR A 41 -4.36 23.27 -9.66
C THR A 41 -2.97 23.80 -9.34
N LEU A 42 -2.09 23.90 -10.35
CA LEU A 42 -0.72 24.42 -10.24
C LEU A 42 -0.69 25.91 -9.88
N VAL A 43 -1.51 26.73 -10.54
CA VAL A 43 -1.57 28.19 -10.31
C VAL A 43 -2.08 28.54 -8.91
N ASN A 44 -2.88 27.65 -8.30
CA ASN A 44 -3.44 27.84 -6.96
C ASN A 44 -2.65 27.11 -5.86
N LEU A 45 -1.41 26.64 -6.13
CA LEU A 45 -0.59 25.99 -5.11
C LEU A 45 -0.07 27.00 -4.09
N ASN A 46 -0.75 27.09 -2.94
CA ASN A 46 -0.26 27.85 -1.80
C ASN A 46 0.86 27.09 -1.07
N VAL A 47 2.06 27.05 -1.63
CA VAL A 47 3.21 26.30 -1.10
C VAL A 47 3.58 26.78 0.31
N LEU A 48 3.83 28.10 0.46
CA LEU A 48 4.30 28.66 1.72
C LEU A 48 3.22 28.58 2.82
N GLY A 49 1.95 28.81 2.49
CA GLY A 49 0.86 28.69 3.44
C GLY A 49 0.67 27.27 3.95
N ASN A 50 0.74 26.27 3.07
CA ASN A 50 0.65 24.86 3.47
C ASN A 50 1.86 24.42 4.32
N ALA A 51 3.06 24.89 3.98
CA ALA A 51 4.26 24.63 4.77
C ALA A 51 4.14 25.23 6.18
N LYS A 52 3.72 26.51 6.29
CA LYS A 52 3.48 27.17 7.58
C LYS A 52 2.38 26.46 8.38
N ALA A 53 1.27 26.11 7.74
CA ALA A 53 0.18 25.37 8.38
C ALA A 53 0.66 24.01 8.91
N THR A 54 1.51 23.30 8.16
CA THR A 54 2.12 22.05 8.61
C THR A 54 3.03 22.28 9.82
N ALA A 55 3.85 23.34 9.83
CA ALA A 55 4.66 23.68 11.00
C ALA A 55 3.79 23.96 12.24
N THR A 56 2.67 24.67 12.08
CA THR A 56 1.68 24.88 13.15
C THR A 56 1.02 23.57 13.59
N MET A 57 0.70 22.65 12.68
CA MET A 57 0.11 21.36 13.05
C MET A 57 1.01 20.55 14.00
N LEU A 58 2.33 20.65 13.85
CA LEU A 58 3.29 19.95 14.69
C LEU A 58 3.27 20.40 16.17
N THR A 59 2.62 21.53 16.49
CA THR A 59 2.49 22.00 17.88
C THR A 59 1.35 21.34 18.65
N SER A 60 0.65 20.37 18.03
CA SER A 60 -0.47 19.65 18.66
C SER A 60 -0.35 18.14 18.39
N VAL A 61 -0.88 17.31 19.31
CA VAL A 61 -0.90 15.85 19.14
C VAL A 61 -1.70 15.44 17.90
N SER A 62 -2.87 16.02 17.69
CA SER A 62 -3.73 15.70 16.54
C SER A 62 -3.10 16.14 15.21
N GLY A 63 -2.48 17.32 15.18
CA GLY A 63 -1.74 17.78 14.01
C GLY A 63 -0.50 16.93 13.73
N LEU A 64 0.25 16.51 14.76
CA LEU A 64 1.37 15.57 14.61
C LEU A 64 0.91 14.22 14.03
N LYS A 65 -0.20 13.65 14.53
CA LYS A 65 -0.77 12.42 13.95
C LYS A 65 -1.11 12.58 12.47
N THR A 66 -1.74 13.70 12.13
CA THR A 66 -2.10 14.01 10.73
C THR A 66 -0.84 14.14 9.86
N PHE A 67 0.24 14.74 10.37
CA PHE A 67 1.52 14.79 9.66
C PHE A 67 2.13 13.40 9.48
N LEU A 68 2.17 12.58 10.54
CA LEU A 68 2.71 11.21 10.49
C LEU A 68 1.94 10.32 9.51
N GLU A 69 0.63 10.52 9.38
CA GLU A 69 -0.18 9.83 8.36
C GLU A 69 0.24 10.21 6.93
N ARG A 70 0.45 11.51 6.66
CA ARG A 70 0.93 11.94 5.36
C ARG A 70 2.34 11.42 5.10
N LEU A 71 3.22 11.47 6.11
CA LEU A 71 4.56 10.91 6.03
C LEU A 71 4.53 9.40 5.74
N GLY A 72 3.66 8.65 6.41
CA GLY A 72 3.54 7.22 6.18
C GLY A 72 2.96 6.87 4.80
N ALA A 73 1.99 7.66 4.34
CA ALA A 73 1.35 7.47 3.04
C ALA A 73 2.31 7.78 1.87
N TYR A 74 3.02 8.89 1.92
CA TYR A 74 3.83 9.38 0.80
C TYR A 74 5.33 9.11 0.94
N GLY A 75 5.84 9.04 2.17
CA GLY A 75 7.28 9.03 2.47
C GLY A 75 8.05 7.87 1.84
N ALA A 76 7.39 6.73 1.61
CA ALA A 76 8.05 5.57 1.02
C ALA A 76 8.51 5.80 -0.42
N ALA A 77 7.62 6.33 -1.27
CA ALA A 77 7.97 6.67 -2.64
C ALA A 77 8.88 7.90 -2.68
N THR A 78 8.60 8.91 -1.84
CA THR A 78 9.42 10.14 -1.73
C THR A 78 10.88 9.83 -1.37
N SER A 79 11.12 8.93 -0.43
CA SER A 79 12.49 8.59 0.03
C SER A 79 13.31 7.90 -1.06
N ILE A 80 12.68 6.99 -1.81
CA ILE A 80 13.32 6.30 -2.95
C ILE A 80 13.58 7.30 -4.08
N ALA A 81 12.58 8.13 -4.38
CA ALA A 81 12.67 9.16 -5.40
C ALA A 81 13.77 10.18 -5.09
N TYR A 82 13.83 10.69 -3.86
CA TYR A 82 14.89 11.59 -3.38
C TYR A 82 16.30 11.03 -3.63
N ALA A 83 16.51 9.73 -3.36
CA ALA A 83 17.81 9.12 -3.60
C ALA A 83 18.22 9.16 -5.08
N GLY A 84 17.25 9.15 -5.99
CA GLY A 84 17.47 9.26 -7.43
C GLY A 84 17.56 10.69 -7.98
N VAL A 85 17.64 11.73 -7.12
CA VAL A 85 17.79 13.13 -7.53
C VAL A 85 19.14 13.69 -7.03
N PRO A 86 20.23 13.57 -7.83
CA PRO A 86 21.56 14.04 -7.44
C PRO A 86 21.61 15.53 -7.09
N GLU A 87 20.81 16.35 -7.77
CA GLU A 87 20.74 17.80 -7.59
C GLU A 87 20.28 18.20 -6.19
N LEU A 88 19.57 17.31 -5.50
CA LEU A 88 19.09 17.49 -4.13
C LEU A 88 19.96 16.73 -3.11
N GLY A 89 21.11 16.20 -3.51
CA GLY A 89 22.00 15.40 -2.66
C GLY A 89 21.63 13.92 -2.58
N GLY A 90 20.83 13.42 -3.53
CA GLY A 90 20.54 11.99 -3.67
C GLY A 90 21.79 11.17 -3.95
N ARG A 91 21.94 10.03 -3.25
CA ARG A 91 23.11 9.13 -3.37
C ARG A 91 22.90 7.93 -4.31
N GLY A 92 21.83 7.95 -5.10
CA GLY A 92 21.39 6.85 -5.95
C GLY A 92 20.71 5.71 -5.19
N THR A 93 20.18 4.74 -5.95
CA THR A 93 19.48 3.55 -5.44
C THR A 93 20.31 2.28 -5.56
N ALA A 94 21.57 2.36 -6.00
CA ALA A 94 22.42 1.20 -6.28
C ALA A 94 22.62 0.29 -5.07
N ALA A 95 22.88 0.86 -3.89
CA ALA A 95 23.06 0.09 -2.65
C ALA A 95 21.80 -0.70 -2.27
N MET A 96 20.62 -0.09 -2.44
CA MET A 96 19.33 -0.75 -2.28
C MET A 96 19.16 -1.88 -3.30
N PHE A 97 19.40 -1.63 -4.59
CA PHE A 97 19.22 -2.68 -5.61
C PHE A 97 20.13 -3.89 -5.33
N LYS A 98 21.39 -3.63 -4.95
CA LYS A 98 22.36 -4.65 -4.59
C LYS A 98 21.89 -5.47 -3.38
N SER A 99 21.50 -4.83 -2.28
CA SER A 99 21.10 -5.57 -1.06
C SER A 99 19.84 -6.42 -1.25
N LEU A 100 18.96 -5.96 -2.13
CA LEU A 100 17.69 -6.63 -2.44
C LEU A 100 17.82 -7.66 -3.55
N GLY A 101 18.97 -7.70 -4.24
CA GLY A 101 19.19 -8.55 -5.41
C GLY A 101 18.29 -8.18 -6.60
N LEU A 102 17.88 -6.92 -6.70
CA LEU A 102 17.01 -6.44 -7.79
C LEU A 102 17.84 -6.26 -9.06
N LYS A 103 17.36 -6.84 -10.16
CA LYS A 103 18.01 -6.75 -11.48
C LYS A 103 17.34 -5.75 -12.43
N GLY A 104 16.29 -5.07 -11.96
CA GLY A 104 15.51 -4.12 -12.76
C GLY A 104 14.05 -4.55 -12.94
N ALA A 105 13.33 -3.86 -13.84
CA ALA A 105 11.94 -4.17 -14.14
C ALA A 105 11.80 -5.54 -14.82
N SER A 106 10.90 -6.37 -14.30
CA SER A 106 10.65 -7.76 -14.71
C SER A 106 9.19 -8.14 -14.47
N GLY A 107 8.74 -9.24 -15.08
CA GLY A 107 7.33 -9.67 -15.05
C GLY A 107 6.44 -8.98 -16.11
N PRO A 108 5.13 -9.28 -16.12
CA PRO A 108 4.22 -8.88 -17.21
C PRO A 108 4.06 -7.36 -17.40
N LEU A 109 4.26 -6.58 -16.33
CA LEU A 109 4.17 -5.12 -16.36
C LEU A 109 5.53 -4.44 -16.54
N ALA A 110 6.62 -5.18 -16.79
CA ALA A 110 7.95 -4.61 -16.93
C ALA A 110 8.04 -3.45 -17.94
N PRO A 111 7.41 -3.52 -19.14
CA PRO A 111 7.47 -2.40 -20.09
C PRO A 111 6.83 -1.12 -19.53
N VAL A 112 5.70 -1.26 -18.83
CA VAL A 112 5.00 -0.13 -18.18
C VAL A 112 5.86 0.44 -17.05
N GLY A 113 6.47 -0.43 -16.25
CA GLY A 113 7.40 -0.02 -15.20
C GLY A 113 8.61 0.73 -15.75
N ALA A 114 9.23 0.23 -16.81
CA ALA A 114 10.38 0.87 -17.45
C ALA A 114 10.03 2.25 -18.01
N ALA A 115 8.87 2.38 -18.65
CA ALA A 115 8.38 3.68 -19.13
C ALA A 115 8.05 4.65 -17.97
N TRP A 116 7.46 4.14 -16.88
CA TRP A 116 7.06 4.95 -15.72
C TRP A 116 8.27 5.46 -14.93
N PHE A 117 9.26 4.60 -14.68
CA PHE A 117 10.46 4.92 -13.90
C PHE A 117 11.59 5.53 -14.75
N GLY A 118 11.24 6.25 -15.82
CA GLY A 118 12.19 6.94 -16.70
C GLY A 118 12.93 8.11 -16.01
N ALA A 119 13.74 8.83 -16.78
CA ALA A 119 14.72 9.81 -16.28
C ALA A 119 14.15 10.88 -15.32
N HIS A 120 12.91 11.30 -15.49
CA HIS A 120 12.30 12.36 -14.68
C HIS A 120 11.45 11.87 -13.52
N TRP A 121 11.18 10.57 -13.40
CA TRP A 121 10.28 10.05 -12.39
C TRP A 121 10.74 10.41 -10.97
N SER A 122 12.04 10.26 -10.68
CA SER A 122 12.61 10.53 -9.35
C SER A 122 12.35 11.97 -8.93
N PHE A 123 12.53 12.91 -9.85
CA PHE A 123 12.29 14.33 -9.60
C PHE A 123 10.79 14.60 -9.35
N VAL A 124 9.93 14.11 -10.25
CA VAL A 124 8.47 14.33 -10.17
C VAL A 124 7.87 13.69 -8.93
N GLN A 125 8.22 12.43 -8.64
CA GLN A 125 7.74 11.70 -7.46
C GLN A 125 8.23 12.34 -6.16
N PHE A 126 9.47 12.85 -6.13
CA PHE A 126 9.98 13.58 -4.98
C PHE A 126 9.16 14.83 -4.73
N LEU A 127 8.95 15.70 -5.73
CA LEU A 127 8.20 16.94 -5.58
C LEU A 127 6.75 16.69 -5.16
N ILE A 128 6.07 15.75 -5.84
CA ILE A 128 4.68 15.38 -5.52
C ILE A 128 4.60 14.83 -4.10
N GLY A 129 5.47 13.89 -3.75
CA GLY A 129 5.44 13.22 -2.46
C GLY A 129 5.82 14.14 -1.31
N PHE A 130 6.88 14.94 -1.46
CA PHE A 130 7.29 15.93 -0.47
C PHE A 130 6.21 17.02 -0.29
N GLY A 131 5.65 17.52 -1.40
CA GLY A 131 4.53 18.46 -1.35
C GLY A 131 3.32 17.89 -0.60
N ALA A 132 2.93 16.65 -0.89
CA ALA A 132 1.81 16.00 -0.23
C ALA A 132 2.04 15.79 1.28
N ILE A 133 3.27 15.51 1.70
CA ILE A 133 3.65 15.45 3.13
C ILE A 133 3.38 16.80 3.81
N LEU A 134 3.74 17.90 3.15
CA LEU A 134 3.46 19.27 3.60
C LEU A 134 2.01 19.72 3.39
N GLY A 135 1.11 18.83 2.93
CA GLY A 135 -0.30 19.15 2.68
C GLY A 135 -0.57 19.92 1.38
N ILE A 136 0.45 20.13 0.55
CA ILE A 136 0.33 20.78 -0.75
C ILE A 136 -0.43 19.85 -1.70
N GLY A 137 -1.44 20.40 -2.39
CA GLY A 137 -2.26 19.63 -3.32
C GLY A 137 -3.31 18.74 -2.64
N SER A 138 -3.61 18.94 -1.35
CA SER A 138 -4.62 18.19 -0.58
C SER A 138 -6.03 18.18 -1.19
N ASN A 139 -6.37 19.19 -2.01
CA ASN A 139 -7.64 19.27 -2.74
C ASN A 139 -7.67 18.47 -4.06
N SER A 140 -6.53 17.86 -4.43
CA SER A 140 -6.35 17.10 -5.66
C SER A 140 -6.13 15.62 -5.37
N ASP A 141 -6.62 14.76 -6.25
CA ASP A 141 -6.35 13.32 -6.21
C ASP A 141 -4.96 12.98 -6.80
N ILE A 142 -4.31 13.94 -7.48
CA ILE A 142 -3.05 13.71 -8.21
C ILE A 142 -1.95 13.14 -7.30
N PRO A 143 -1.65 13.70 -6.12
CA PRO A 143 -0.56 13.16 -5.31
C PRO A 143 -0.80 11.71 -4.86
N ALA A 144 -2.04 11.41 -4.48
CA ALA A 144 -2.45 10.08 -4.05
C ALA A 144 -2.39 9.08 -5.21
N LEU A 145 -2.95 9.41 -6.38
CA LEU A 145 -2.95 8.53 -7.54
C LEU A 145 -1.54 8.28 -8.09
N PHE A 146 -0.74 9.34 -8.21
CA PHE A 146 0.62 9.24 -8.73
C PHE A 146 1.49 8.38 -7.82
N THR A 147 1.42 8.61 -6.50
CA THR A 147 2.19 7.84 -5.52
C THR A 147 1.70 6.39 -5.44
N ALA A 148 0.39 6.16 -5.46
CA ALA A 148 -0.19 4.82 -5.49
C ALA A 148 0.27 4.04 -6.72
N MET A 149 0.29 4.67 -7.90
CA MET A 149 0.76 4.05 -9.14
C MET A 149 2.25 3.71 -9.08
N SER A 150 3.08 4.63 -8.57
CA SER A 150 4.52 4.38 -8.37
C SER A 150 4.76 3.20 -7.42
N LEU A 151 4.03 3.11 -6.30
CA LEU A 151 4.15 2.00 -5.36
C LEU A 151 3.67 0.67 -5.95
N PHE A 152 2.53 0.68 -6.66
CA PHE A 152 1.98 -0.49 -7.32
C PHE A 152 2.89 -1.03 -8.42
N LEU A 153 3.37 -0.16 -9.31
CA LEU A 153 4.30 -0.55 -10.38
C LEU A 153 5.62 -1.04 -9.78
N CYS A 154 6.19 -0.35 -8.78
CA CYS A 154 7.42 -0.79 -8.13
C CYS A 154 7.26 -2.20 -7.50
N GLY A 155 6.11 -2.45 -6.84
CA GLY A 155 5.77 -3.76 -6.30
C GLY A 155 5.70 -4.85 -7.38
N ASN A 156 5.02 -4.58 -8.50
CA ASN A 156 4.80 -5.57 -9.56
C ASN A 156 5.97 -5.76 -10.53
N THR A 157 6.80 -4.74 -10.76
CA THR A 157 7.81 -4.77 -11.81
C THR A 157 9.22 -4.89 -11.26
N MET A 158 9.53 -4.23 -10.15
CA MET A 158 10.89 -4.26 -9.61
C MET A 158 11.04 -5.39 -8.58
N ILE A 159 10.06 -5.52 -7.69
CA ILE A 159 10.13 -6.44 -6.56
C ILE A 159 9.56 -7.83 -6.93
N ALA A 160 8.37 -7.89 -7.52
CA ALA A 160 7.73 -9.16 -7.89
C ALA A 160 8.50 -9.90 -8.98
N GLY A 161 8.94 -9.20 -10.02
CA GLY A 161 9.72 -9.84 -11.08
C GLY A 161 11.10 -10.33 -10.61
N SER A 162 11.66 -9.75 -9.54
CA SER A 162 12.86 -10.26 -8.85
C SER A 162 12.57 -11.44 -7.90
N SER A 163 11.29 -11.80 -7.68
CA SER A 163 10.85 -12.84 -6.75
C SER A 163 10.53 -14.20 -7.40
N HIS A 164 10.54 -14.29 -8.74
CA HIS A 164 10.33 -15.55 -9.45
C HIS A 164 11.39 -16.58 -9.03
N GLY A 165 10.97 -17.55 -8.22
CA GLY A 165 11.79 -18.67 -7.75
C GLY A 165 12.38 -18.55 -6.34
N VAL A 166 12.16 -17.45 -5.59
CA VAL A 166 12.78 -17.29 -4.25
C VAL A 166 11.75 -17.31 -3.12
N ARG A 167 12.02 -18.14 -2.10
CA ARG A 167 11.31 -18.22 -0.79
C ARG A 167 11.73 -17.07 0.14
N ASP A 168 11.82 -15.86 -0.40
CA ASP A 168 12.37 -14.72 0.33
C ASP A 168 11.28 -13.93 1.05
N VAL A 169 11.30 -13.94 2.39
CA VAL A 169 10.35 -13.19 3.21
C VAL A 169 10.44 -11.71 2.93
N PHE A 170 11.65 -11.21 2.75
CA PHE A 170 11.93 -9.80 2.69
C PHE A 170 11.26 -9.14 1.48
N ILE A 171 11.50 -9.73 0.31
CA ILE A 171 10.95 -9.26 -0.96
C ILE A 171 9.43 -9.39 -0.96
N ARG A 172 8.89 -10.51 -0.46
CA ARG A 172 7.44 -10.70 -0.39
C ARG A 172 6.81 -9.66 0.52
N ASN A 173 7.31 -9.50 1.74
CA ASN A 173 6.82 -8.52 2.70
C ASN A 173 6.87 -7.08 2.14
N ALA A 174 7.98 -6.72 1.48
CA ALA A 174 8.12 -5.45 0.78
C ALA A 174 7.02 -5.20 -0.26
N MET A 175 6.63 -6.23 -1.03
CA MET A 175 5.52 -6.12 -1.98
C MET A 175 4.19 -5.84 -1.29
N ALA A 176 3.87 -6.60 -0.23
CA ALA A 176 2.59 -6.41 0.46
C ALA A 176 2.48 -5.02 1.09
N PHE A 177 3.55 -4.48 1.67
CA PHE A 177 3.54 -3.12 2.19
C PHE A 177 3.38 -2.06 1.09
N LYS A 178 3.98 -2.26 -0.09
CA LYS A 178 3.75 -1.37 -1.24
C LYS A 178 2.31 -1.43 -1.73
N TYR A 179 1.72 -2.63 -1.83
CA TYR A 179 0.31 -2.78 -2.23
C TYR A 179 -0.64 -2.21 -1.19
N SER A 180 -0.38 -2.46 0.09
CA SER A 180 -1.10 -1.86 1.20
C SER A 180 -1.15 -0.34 1.07
N ASN A 181 0.02 0.29 0.96
CA ASN A 181 0.10 1.74 0.89
C ASN A 181 -0.51 2.31 -0.41
N ALA A 182 -0.33 1.62 -1.54
CA ALA A 182 -1.00 1.97 -2.79
C ALA A 182 -2.53 1.92 -2.69
N ILE A 183 -3.09 0.88 -2.05
CA ILE A 183 -4.53 0.75 -1.82
C ILE A 183 -5.01 1.85 -0.88
N LEU A 184 -4.30 2.09 0.23
CA LEU A 184 -4.68 3.14 1.18
C LEU A 184 -4.75 4.51 0.52
N LEU A 185 -3.74 4.87 -0.28
CA LEU A 185 -3.72 6.09 -1.08
C LEU A 185 -4.87 6.12 -2.10
N LEU A 186 -5.07 5.05 -2.86
CA LEU A 186 -6.15 4.97 -3.84
C LEU A 186 -7.51 5.22 -3.19
N LEU A 187 -7.77 4.63 -2.02
CA LEU A 187 -9.02 4.78 -1.27
C LEU A 187 -9.27 6.21 -0.76
N THR A 188 -8.26 7.09 -0.74
CA THR A 188 -8.45 8.52 -0.42
C THR A 188 -9.01 9.33 -1.60
N THR A 189 -8.93 8.79 -2.82
CA THR A 189 -9.26 9.54 -4.03
C THR A 189 -10.76 9.63 -4.28
N ARG A 190 -11.21 10.70 -4.97
CA ARG A 190 -12.61 10.79 -5.45
C ARG A 190 -12.99 9.65 -6.37
N LYS A 191 -12.05 9.19 -7.21
CA LYS A 191 -12.29 8.10 -8.16
C LYS A 191 -12.62 6.79 -7.45
N ALA A 192 -11.90 6.44 -6.37
CA ALA A 192 -12.20 5.24 -5.59
C ALA A 192 -13.58 5.30 -4.93
N ARG A 193 -14.02 6.48 -4.47
CA ARG A 193 -15.38 6.68 -3.93
C ARG A 193 -16.49 6.42 -4.95
N GLY A 194 -16.20 6.52 -6.25
CA GLY A 194 -17.13 6.18 -7.32
C GLY A 194 -17.16 4.70 -7.70
N TYR A 195 -16.12 3.92 -7.37
CA TYR A 195 -16.03 2.49 -7.70
C TYR A 195 -16.41 1.56 -6.55
N PHE A 196 -16.18 1.98 -5.30
CA PHE A 196 -16.40 1.14 -4.13
C PHE A 196 -17.46 1.75 -3.23
N SER A 197 -18.40 0.92 -2.78
CA SER A 197 -19.28 1.27 -1.67
C SER A 197 -18.48 1.55 -0.39
N SER A 198 -19.07 2.28 0.55
CA SER A 198 -18.45 2.56 1.86
C SER A 198 -18.01 1.29 2.59
N LYS A 199 -18.84 0.23 2.53
CA LYS A 199 -18.52 -1.10 3.11
C LYS A 199 -17.32 -1.75 2.44
N GLN A 200 -17.26 -1.74 1.10
CA GLN A 200 -16.11 -2.28 0.35
C GLN A 200 -14.83 -1.49 0.63
N ALA A 201 -14.90 -0.15 0.65
CA ALA A 201 -13.75 0.69 0.95
C ALA A 201 -13.22 0.46 2.37
N ALA A 202 -14.12 0.28 3.36
CA ALA A 202 -13.74 -0.07 4.73
C ALA A 202 -13.07 -1.45 4.81
N ALA A 203 -13.64 -2.46 4.13
CA ALA A 203 -13.05 -3.80 4.08
C ALA A 203 -11.66 -3.79 3.41
N LEU A 204 -11.51 -3.09 2.28
CA LEU A 204 -10.23 -2.95 1.59
C LEU A 204 -9.18 -2.24 2.46
N ARG A 205 -9.57 -1.19 3.20
CA ARG A 205 -8.67 -0.51 4.15
C ARG A 205 -8.20 -1.47 5.24
N LYS A 206 -9.14 -2.24 5.81
CA LYS A 206 -8.87 -3.21 6.87
C LYS A 206 -7.92 -4.32 6.40
N LEU A 207 -8.13 -4.84 5.19
CA LEU A 207 -7.25 -5.83 4.58
C LEU A 207 -5.88 -5.23 4.26
N ALA A 208 -5.83 -4.02 3.70
CA ALA A 208 -4.58 -3.36 3.35
C ALA A 208 -3.64 -3.24 4.56
N ILE A 209 -4.15 -2.92 5.75
CA ILE A 209 -3.29 -2.75 6.94
C ILE A 209 -2.95 -4.06 7.66
N ALA A 210 -3.80 -5.08 7.60
CA ALA A 210 -3.60 -6.33 8.33
C ALA A 210 -2.86 -7.41 7.52
N VAL A 211 -3.06 -7.46 6.21
CA VAL A 211 -2.48 -8.49 5.34
C VAL A 211 -0.95 -8.47 5.29
N PRO A 212 -0.25 -7.32 5.25
CA PRO A 212 1.22 -7.31 5.27
C PRO A 212 1.79 -8.00 6.53
N GLY A 213 1.23 -7.70 7.71
CA GLY A 213 1.62 -8.35 8.97
C GLY A 213 1.34 -9.85 8.97
N LEU A 214 0.15 -10.26 8.51
CA LEU A 214 -0.19 -11.68 8.36
C LEU A 214 0.80 -12.43 7.46
N MET A 215 1.11 -11.84 6.31
CA MET A 215 1.99 -12.47 5.34
C MET A 215 3.41 -12.62 5.89
N MET A 216 3.93 -11.60 6.58
CA MET A 216 5.22 -11.68 7.27
C MET A 216 5.20 -12.84 8.29
N SER A 217 4.20 -12.88 9.16
CA SER A 217 4.09 -13.91 10.20
C SER A 217 3.95 -15.32 9.63
N PHE A 218 3.13 -15.52 8.59
CA PHE A 218 3.03 -16.83 7.92
C PHE A 218 4.34 -17.27 7.28
N LEU A 219 5.05 -16.38 6.61
CA LEU A 219 6.32 -16.72 5.97
C LEU A 219 7.39 -17.09 7.00
N MET A 220 7.42 -16.39 8.14
CA MET A 220 8.33 -16.71 9.25
C MET A 220 8.00 -18.06 9.89
N MET A 221 6.72 -18.37 10.11
CA MET A 221 6.30 -19.70 10.59
C MET A 221 6.63 -20.83 9.62
N GLN A 222 6.75 -20.54 8.32
CA GLN A 222 7.21 -21.50 7.29
C GLN A 222 8.74 -21.69 7.26
N GLY A 223 9.49 -21.11 8.21
CA GLY A 223 10.94 -21.23 8.28
C GLY A 223 11.68 -20.48 7.17
N SER A 224 11.07 -19.43 6.63
CA SER A 224 11.66 -18.67 5.54
C SER A 224 12.89 -17.87 6.03
N SER A 225 13.88 -17.69 5.14
CA SER A 225 15.18 -17.14 5.52
C SER A 225 15.17 -15.64 5.82
N MET A 226 15.90 -15.25 6.86
CA MET A 226 16.18 -13.85 7.21
C MET A 226 17.48 -13.31 6.59
N ALA A 227 18.20 -14.12 5.80
CA ALA A 227 19.51 -13.75 5.26
C ALA A 227 19.52 -12.42 4.50
N LYS A 228 18.44 -12.07 3.80
CA LYS A 228 18.34 -10.78 3.11
C LYS A 228 18.10 -9.58 4.03
N PHE A 229 17.53 -9.77 5.22
CA PHE A 229 17.51 -8.69 6.21
C PHE A 229 18.93 -8.36 6.66
N THR A 230 19.75 -9.38 6.94
CA THR A 230 21.17 -9.21 7.27
C THR A 230 21.96 -8.60 6.12
N ALA A 231 21.78 -9.09 4.89
CA ALA A 231 22.42 -8.53 3.70
C ALA A 231 21.99 -7.07 3.41
N ALA A 232 20.78 -6.70 3.85
CA ALA A 232 20.29 -5.34 3.80
C ALA A 232 20.69 -4.50 5.02
N GLY A 233 21.60 -4.97 5.87
CA GLY A 233 22.22 -4.18 6.93
C GLY A 233 21.60 -4.33 8.32
N MET A 234 20.62 -5.23 8.50
CA MET A 234 20.05 -5.46 9.83
C MET A 234 21.04 -6.25 10.70
N THR A 235 21.65 -5.58 11.67
CA THR A 235 22.68 -6.17 12.56
C THR A 235 22.15 -6.52 13.96
N GLY A 236 20.90 -6.15 14.28
CA GLY A 236 20.30 -6.43 15.57
C GLY A 236 18.93 -5.79 15.74
N PRO A 237 18.43 -5.70 16.98
CA PRO A 237 17.09 -5.19 17.22
C PRO A 237 17.00 -3.64 17.17
N GLY A 238 18.10 -2.93 16.93
CA GLY A 238 18.10 -1.48 16.74
C GLY A 238 17.94 -0.70 18.03
N VAL A 239 17.39 0.51 17.93
CA VAL A 239 17.33 1.49 19.04
C VAL A 239 16.48 1.02 20.23
N LEU A 240 15.51 0.13 20.01
CA LEU A 240 14.64 -0.41 21.07
C LEU A 240 15.19 -1.69 21.71
N GLY A 241 16.38 -2.17 21.30
CA GLY A 241 17.07 -3.25 21.98
C GLY A 241 16.19 -4.50 22.18
N PRO A 242 16.13 -5.09 23.39
CA PRO A 242 15.37 -6.31 23.64
C PRO A 242 13.89 -6.25 23.24
N VAL A 243 13.24 -5.08 23.32
CA VAL A 243 11.82 -4.92 22.95
C VAL A 243 11.61 -5.19 21.47
N ALA A 244 12.48 -4.67 20.60
CA ALA A 244 12.43 -5.00 19.18
C ALA A 244 12.90 -6.44 18.89
N GLY A 245 13.73 -7.01 19.77
CA GLY A 245 14.12 -8.42 19.72
C GLY A 245 12.92 -9.38 19.83
N LEU A 246 11.86 -8.99 20.55
CA LEU A 246 10.66 -9.81 20.70
C LEU A 246 9.97 -10.12 19.36
N ILE A 247 10.10 -9.26 18.34
CA ILE A 247 9.51 -9.49 17.02
C ILE A 247 10.10 -10.73 16.34
N PHE A 248 11.34 -11.09 16.67
CA PHE A 248 12.02 -12.28 16.13
C PHE A 248 11.74 -13.54 16.95
N HIS A 249 11.03 -13.44 18.07
CA HIS A 249 10.69 -14.60 18.87
C HIS A 249 9.68 -15.49 18.13
N PRO A 250 9.84 -16.83 18.09
CA PRO A 250 8.94 -17.71 17.32
C PRO A 250 7.46 -17.56 17.68
N LEU A 251 7.15 -17.34 18.97
CA LEU A 251 5.78 -17.13 19.43
C LEU A 251 5.15 -15.81 18.94
N HIS A 252 5.97 -14.79 18.63
CA HIS A 252 5.46 -13.51 18.13
C HIS A 252 4.64 -13.71 16.86
N HIS A 253 5.14 -14.52 15.93
CA HIS A 253 4.46 -14.75 14.64
C HIS A 253 3.12 -15.48 14.81
N VAL A 254 3.01 -16.40 15.78
CA VAL A 254 1.76 -17.08 16.11
C VAL A 254 0.76 -16.07 16.71
N VAL A 255 1.20 -15.27 17.68
CA VAL A 255 0.36 -14.25 18.32
C VAL A 255 -0.09 -13.20 17.32
N SER A 256 0.84 -12.64 16.53
CA SER A 256 0.56 -11.65 15.49
C SER A 256 -0.44 -12.18 14.46
N THR A 257 -0.35 -13.46 14.07
CA THR A 257 -1.33 -14.10 13.19
C THR A 257 -2.72 -14.15 13.82
N CYS A 258 -2.85 -14.66 15.05
CA CYS A 258 -4.12 -14.73 15.76
C CYS A 258 -4.74 -13.34 15.96
N VAL A 259 -3.93 -12.36 16.33
CA VAL A 259 -4.34 -10.98 16.55
C VAL A 259 -4.82 -10.34 15.23
N ALA A 260 -4.08 -10.50 14.13
CA ALA A 260 -4.47 -9.95 12.84
C ALA A 260 -5.74 -10.62 12.27
N LEU A 261 -5.92 -11.93 12.47
CA LEU A 261 -7.18 -12.61 12.14
C LEU A 261 -8.34 -12.13 13.01
N GLY A 262 -8.12 -11.98 14.33
CA GLY A 262 -9.11 -11.42 15.25
C GLY A 262 -9.46 -9.97 14.94
N TYR A 263 -8.51 -9.19 14.42
CA TYR A 263 -8.75 -7.87 13.88
C TYR A 263 -9.65 -7.94 12.64
N ILE A 264 -9.26 -8.71 11.61
CA ILE A 264 -9.99 -8.83 10.34
C ILE A 264 -11.42 -9.34 10.55
N SER A 265 -11.61 -10.37 11.38
CA SER A 265 -12.92 -10.93 11.70
C SER A 265 -13.82 -9.97 12.49
N GLY A 266 -13.23 -8.97 13.16
CA GLY A 266 -13.95 -8.03 14.01
C GLY A 266 -14.14 -8.52 15.44
N TYR A 267 -13.60 -9.68 15.80
CA TYR A 267 -13.71 -10.27 17.14
C TYR A 267 -13.06 -9.41 18.24
N SER A 268 -11.90 -8.79 17.96
CA SER A 268 -11.17 -7.97 18.94
C SER A 268 -10.54 -6.75 18.27
N THR A 269 -11.35 -5.79 17.85
CA THR A 269 -10.87 -4.66 17.03
C THR A 269 -9.88 -3.78 17.77
N ARG A 270 -10.25 -3.19 18.91
CA ARG A 270 -9.40 -2.19 19.58
C ARG A 270 -8.11 -2.76 20.16
N ARG A 271 -8.18 -3.90 20.86
CA ARG A 271 -7.00 -4.55 21.45
C ARG A 271 -6.06 -5.09 20.36
N ALA A 272 -6.61 -5.69 19.30
CA ALA A 272 -5.79 -6.12 18.18
C ALA A 272 -5.15 -4.94 17.44
N ALA A 273 -5.90 -3.85 17.23
CA ALA A 273 -5.36 -2.64 16.64
C ALA A 273 -4.21 -2.06 17.48
N LEU A 274 -4.30 -2.09 18.82
CA LEU A 274 -3.20 -1.66 19.68
C LEU A 274 -1.96 -2.53 19.50
N PHE A 275 -2.11 -3.86 19.55
CA PHE A 275 -0.98 -4.78 19.37
C PHE A 275 -0.30 -4.59 18.01
N LEU A 276 -1.08 -4.55 16.93
CA LEU A 276 -0.57 -4.37 15.56
C LEU A 276 0.06 -2.98 15.37
N CYS A 277 -0.51 -1.94 16.00
CA CYS A 277 0.08 -0.61 16.01
C CYS A 277 1.48 -0.63 16.63
N LEU A 278 1.64 -1.24 17.81
CA LEU A 278 2.92 -1.34 18.50
C LEU A 278 3.93 -2.15 17.70
N GLU A 279 3.53 -3.30 17.16
CA GLU A 279 4.37 -4.12 16.28
C GLU A 279 4.92 -3.29 15.11
N LEU A 280 4.05 -2.58 14.39
CA LEU A 280 4.46 -1.77 13.25
C LEU A 280 5.33 -0.57 13.64
N LEU A 281 5.07 0.07 14.78
CA LEU A 281 5.91 1.17 15.30
C LEU A 281 7.32 0.70 15.69
N ILE A 282 7.43 -0.48 16.29
CA ILE A 282 8.73 -1.09 16.62
C ILE A 282 9.52 -1.34 15.34
N VAL A 283 8.88 -1.91 14.31
CA VAL A 283 9.56 -2.13 13.01
C VAL A 283 9.95 -0.79 12.38
N ALA A 284 9.05 0.20 12.39
CA ALA A 284 9.28 1.49 11.75
C ALA A 284 10.44 2.28 12.39
N THR A 285 10.56 2.24 13.71
CA THR A 285 11.51 3.06 14.48
C THR A 285 12.82 2.34 14.81
N SER A 286 12.80 1.01 14.91
CA SER A 286 13.95 0.24 15.39
C SER A 286 14.59 -0.63 14.33
N LEU A 287 13.80 -1.41 13.59
CA LEU A 287 14.34 -2.40 12.64
C LEU A 287 14.63 -1.79 11.27
N ALA A 288 13.64 -1.13 10.67
CA ALA A 288 13.76 -0.57 9.33
C ALA A 288 14.86 0.50 9.18
N PRO A 289 15.14 1.38 10.16
CA PRO A 289 16.21 2.37 10.02
C PRO A 289 17.63 1.80 9.90
N GLN A 290 17.87 0.59 10.43
CA GLN A 290 19.17 -0.10 10.31
C GLN A 290 19.46 -0.56 8.88
N MET A 291 18.42 -0.65 8.05
CA MET A 291 18.56 -1.17 6.70
C MET A 291 19.22 -0.16 5.76
N VAL A 292 19.81 -0.67 4.68
CA VAL A 292 20.47 0.13 3.65
C VAL A 292 19.52 1.21 3.11
N GLN A 293 20.07 2.38 2.84
CA GLN A 293 19.29 3.52 2.36
C GLN A 293 19.27 3.55 0.81
N PRO A 294 18.17 4.02 0.19
CA PRO A 294 16.97 4.62 0.79
C PRO A 294 15.92 3.62 1.30
N TRP A 295 16.20 2.32 1.23
CA TRP A 295 15.19 1.29 1.48
C TRP A 295 14.69 1.27 2.93
N GLY A 296 15.60 1.43 3.91
CA GLY A 296 15.23 1.50 5.33
C GLY A 296 14.22 2.61 5.62
N ARG A 297 14.48 3.84 5.13
CA ARG A 297 13.54 4.97 5.23
C ARG A 297 12.20 4.66 4.56
N ALA A 298 12.21 4.01 3.41
CA ALA A 298 10.99 3.65 2.71
C ALA A 298 10.15 2.64 3.50
N LEU A 299 10.78 1.62 4.09
CA LEU A 299 10.11 0.66 4.97
C LEU A 299 9.59 1.34 6.23
N SER A 300 10.37 2.19 6.89
CA SER A 300 9.93 2.96 8.05
C SER A 300 8.66 3.75 7.75
N ALA A 301 8.60 4.44 6.61
CA ALA A 301 7.41 5.18 6.20
C ALA A 301 6.20 4.24 5.97
N MET A 302 6.36 3.11 5.28
CA MET A 302 5.24 2.18 5.03
C MET A 302 4.68 1.59 6.34
N HIS A 303 5.56 1.19 7.27
CA HIS A 303 5.15 0.66 8.57
C HIS A 303 4.50 1.75 9.44
N LEU A 304 5.07 2.96 9.44
CA LEU A 304 4.46 4.11 10.11
C LEU A 304 3.05 4.40 9.55
N GLY A 305 2.89 4.39 8.22
CA GLY A 305 1.59 4.61 7.58
C GLY A 305 0.54 3.60 8.02
N ALA A 306 0.89 2.31 8.05
CA ALA A 306 0.01 1.27 8.56
C ALA A 306 -0.27 1.43 10.06
N ALA A 307 0.75 1.74 10.87
CA ALA A 307 0.60 1.98 12.31
C ALA A 307 -0.35 3.14 12.61
N MET A 308 -0.26 4.23 11.84
CA MET A 308 -1.13 5.40 12.02
C MET A 308 -2.60 5.07 11.74
N VAL A 309 -2.91 4.14 10.82
CA VAL A 309 -4.29 3.69 10.61
C VAL A 309 -4.79 2.94 11.85
N PHE A 310 -4.01 2.02 12.41
CA PHE A 310 -4.39 1.35 13.66
C PHE A 310 -4.48 2.30 14.85
N MET A 311 -3.60 3.30 14.90
CA MET A 311 -3.58 4.31 15.97
C MET A 311 -4.90 5.08 16.06
N ARG A 312 -5.57 5.35 14.93
CA ARG A 312 -6.91 5.96 14.92
C ARG A 312 -7.98 5.10 15.59
N GLU A 313 -7.79 3.79 15.65
CA GLU A 313 -8.76 2.86 16.21
C GLU A 313 -8.53 2.59 17.70
N CYS A 314 -7.27 2.70 18.16
CA CYS A 314 -6.89 2.41 19.54
C CYS A 314 -6.60 3.65 20.41
N THR A 315 -6.39 4.83 19.82
CA THR A 315 -6.07 6.07 20.57
C THR A 315 -7.05 7.22 20.25
N PRO A 316 -7.31 8.14 21.18
CA PRO A 316 -8.07 9.36 20.92
C PRO A 316 -7.37 10.31 19.95
N THR A 317 -8.10 11.19 19.28
CA THR A 317 -7.54 12.19 18.35
C THR A 317 -6.43 13.04 18.97
N ASN A 318 -6.60 13.47 20.23
CA ASN A 318 -5.69 14.39 20.92
C ASN A 318 -4.71 13.70 21.89
N SER A 319 -4.54 12.38 21.82
CA SER A 319 -3.65 11.66 22.74
C SER A 319 -2.98 10.46 22.07
N PHE A 320 -1.70 10.23 22.33
CA PHE A 320 -1.02 8.99 21.95
C PHE A 320 -1.30 7.83 22.92
N ILE A 321 -1.93 8.13 24.06
CA ILE A 321 -2.29 7.13 25.07
C ILE A 321 -3.55 6.39 24.62
N PRO A 322 -3.52 5.05 24.51
CA PRO A 322 -4.69 4.26 24.16
C PRO A 322 -5.83 4.44 25.16
N LYS A 323 -7.08 4.41 24.67
CA LYS A 323 -8.27 4.24 25.53
C LYS A 323 -8.65 2.76 25.53
N LEU A 324 -8.05 1.99 26.42
CA LEU A 324 -8.42 0.58 26.59
C LEU A 324 -9.80 0.46 27.24
#